data_AF-A0A936MEM3-F1
#
_entry.id   AF-A0A936MEM3-F1
#
_cell.length_a   1.000
_cell.length_b   1.000
_cell.length_c   1.000
_cell.angle_alpha   90.00
_cell.angle_beta   90.00
_cell.angle_gamma   90.00
#
_symmetry.space_group_name_H-M   'P 1'
#
loop_
_entity.id
_entity.type
_entity.pdbx_description
1 polymer ?
#
loop_
_entity_poly.entity_id
_entity_poly.type
_entity_poly.pdbx_seq_one_letter_code
_entity_poly.pdbx_strand_id
1 'polypeptide(L)'
;MSSFDPVTIGIVSVSDRASSGVYEDKGLPALQDWLTRALKNPVRFEPRLIPDEQARISATLIELVDAGCALVLTTGGTGPALRDVTPEATLAVAHKEMPGFGEQMRQISLRFVPTAILSRQCAVIRDKSLIINLPGQPKSIQETLEGLKDASGASIVNGIFAAVPYCVDLIGGPYLETRDEVCKAFRPKSAIRPTT
;
A
#
# COMPACT_ATOMS: atom_id res chain seq x y z
N MET A 1 7.78 -21.21 -16.06
CA MET A 1 6.72 -20.20 -15.94
C MET A 1 6.25 -20.21 -14.49
N SER A 2 6.05 -19.05 -13.87
CA SER A 2 5.59 -18.99 -12.46
C SER A 2 4.22 -19.65 -12.34
N SER A 3 3.99 -20.44 -11.29
CA SER A 3 2.68 -21.03 -10.96
C SER A 3 1.72 -20.02 -10.31
N PHE A 4 2.18 -18.81 -10.01
CA PHE A 4 1.40 -17.77 -9.34
C PHE A 4 0.77 -16.80 -10.35
N ASP A 5 -0.45 -16.35 -10.05
CA ASP A 5 -1.20 -15.37 -10.86
C ASP A 5 -0.35 -14.09 -11.06
N PRO A 6 -0.18 -13.59 -12.30
CA PRO A 6 0.47 -12.30 -12.51
C PRO A 6 -0.40 -11.17 -11.92
N VAL A 7 0.26 -10.17 -11.31
CA VAL A 7 -0.43 -9.04 -10.67
C VAL A 7 0.11 -7.72 -11.17
N THR A 8 -0.78 -6.78 -11.50
CA THR A 8 -0.44 -5.38 -11.77
C THR A 8 -0.65 -4.56 -10.51
N ILE A 9 0.36 -3.80 -10.09
CA ILE A 9 0.32 -2.95 -8.88
C ILE A 9 0.69 -1.52 -9.26
N GLY A 10 -0.21 -0.58 -8.94
CA GLY A 10 0.05 0.84 -9.05
C GLY A 10 0.85 1.32 -7.84
N ILE A 11 1.91 2.09 -8.08
CA ILE A 11 2.67 2.73 -7.00
C ILE A 11 2.82 4.22 -7.32
N VAL A 12 2.45 5.07 -6.37
CA VAL A 12 2.36 6.52 -6.57
C VAL A 12 3.17 7.23 -5.51
N SER A 13 4.24 7.90 -5.90
CA SER A 13 4.92 8.87 -5.03
C SER A 13 4.30 10.25 -5.26
N VAL A 14 3.75 10.81 -4.18
CA VAL A 14 3.14 12.14 -4.16
C VAL A 14 4.11 13.07 -3.46
N SER A 15 4.73 13.95 -4.25
CA SER A 15 5.70 14.91 -3.75
C SER A 15 5.97 16.04 -4.74
N ASP A 16 5.70 17.27 -4.32
CA ASP A 16 6.08 18.50 -5.05
C ASP A 16 7.57 18.52 -5.39
N ARG A 17 8.41 18.23 -4.38
CA ARG A 17 9.87 18.36 -4.50
C ARG A 17 10.50 17.23 -5.32
N ALA A 18 10.00 16.01 -5.24
CA ALA A 18 10.51 14.95 -6.12
C ALA A 18 10.03 15.12 -7.56
N SER A 19 8.76 15.45 -7.77
CA SER A 19 8.22 15.66 -9.12
C SER A 19 8.85 16.86 -9.84
N SER A 20 9.29 17.89 -9.11
CA SER A 20 10.04 19.03 -9.66
C SER A 20 11.56 18.78 -9.78
N GLY A 21 12.06 17.57 -9.47
CA GLY A 21 13.48 17.22 -9.56
C GLY A 21 14.39 17.84 -8.49
N VAL A 22 13.83 18.40 -7.41
CA VAL A 22 14.61 19.01 -6.30
C VAL A 22 15.27 17.94 -5.44
N TYR A 23 14.66 16.76 -5.32
CA TYR A 23 15.33 15.58 -4.77
C TYR A 23 14.93 14.30 -5.49
N GLU A 24 15.78 13.28 -5.35
CA GLU A 24 15.51 11.92 -5.82
C GLU A 24 14.39 11.26 -5.02
N ASP A 25 13.40 10.71 -5.72
CA ASP A 25 12.33 9.93 -5.09
C ASP A 25 12.88 8.65 -4.47
N LYS A 26 12.58 8.44 -3.19
CA LYS A 26 12.90 7.21 -2.46
C LYS A 26 11.67 6.36 -2.18
N GLY A 27 10.48 6.87 -2.47
CA GLY A 27 9.21 6.19 -2.20
C GLY A 27 8.95 5.04 -3.17
N LEU A 28 9.04 5.29 -4.48
CA LEU A 28 8.82 4.27 -5.51
C LEU A 28 9.83 3.12 -5.40
N PRO A 29 11.16 3.36 -5.28
CA PRO A 29 12.12 2.27 -5.10
C PRO A 29 11.82 1.45 -3.84
N ALA A 30 11.50 2.09 -2.72
CA ALA A 30 11.19 1.39 -1.48
C ALA A 30 9.96 0.48 -1.59
N LEU A 31 8.90 0.93 -2.29
CA LEU A 31 7.71 0.13 -2.54
C LEU A 31 8.00 -1.06 -3.47
N GLN A 32 8.73 -0.82 -4.57
CA GLN A 32 9.11 -1.89 -5.50
C GLN A 32 9.97 -2.95 -4.81
N ASP A 33 10.98 -2.53 -4.06
CA ASP A 33 11.88 -3.43 -3.33
C ASP A 33 11.13 -4.26 -2.28
N TRP A 34 10.25 -3.62 -1.51
CA TRP A 34 9.48 -4.33 -0.49
C TRP A 34 8.51 -5.34 -1.11
N LEU A 35 7.74 -4.93 -2.13
CA LEU A 35 6.77 -5.81 -2.81
C LEU A 35 7.46 -6.98 -3.52
N THR A 36 8.61 -6.74 -4.15
CA THR A 36 9.40 -7.78 -4.82
C THR A 36 9.91 -8.83 -3.84
N ARG A 37 10.30 -8.42 -2.62
CA ARG A 37 10.65 -9.35 -1.54
C ARG A 37 9.43 -10.05 -0.96
N ALA A 38 8.32 -9.35 -0.78
CA ALA A 38 7.15 -9.87 -0.09
C ALA A 38 6.32 -10.85 -0.93
N LEU A 39 6.24 -10.67 -2.25
CA LEU A 39 5.38 -11.46 -3.13
C LEU A 39 6.12 -12.59 -3.85
N LYS A 40 5.42 -13.69 -4.08
CA LYS A 40 5.85 -14.78 -4.99
C LYS A 40 5.32 -14.58 -6.41
N ASN A 41 4.26 -13.78 -6.58
CA ASN A 41 3.65 -13.47 -7.87
C ASN A 41 4.62 -12.76 -8.83
N PRO A 42 4.53 -12.99 -10.14
CA PRO A 42 5.08 -12.07 -11.14
C PRO A 42 4.38 -10.71 -11.02
N VAL A 43 5.12 -9.65 -10.69
CA VAL A 43 4.56 -8.30 -10.50
C VAL A 43 4.89 -7.41 -11.69
N ARG A 44 3.88 -6.76 -12.26
CA ARG A 44 4.02 -5.63 -13.18
C ARG A 44 3.73 -4.34 -12.41
N PHE A 45 4.73 -3.49 -12.25
CA PHE A 45 4.56 -2.20 -11.59
C PHE A 45 4.09 -1.12 -12.57
N GLU A 46 3.15 -0.28 -12.11
CA GLU A 46 2.71 0.94 -12.79
C GLU A 46 3.11 2.16 -11.93
N PRO A 47 4.36 2.65 -12.06
CA PRO A 47 4.86 3.74 -11.23
C PRO A 47 4.37 5.10 -11.72
N ARG A 48 4.09 6.00 -10.77
CA ARG A 48 3.75 7.40 -11.02
C ARG A 48 4.46 8.27 -9.98
N LEU A 49 5.10 9.35 -10.44
CA LEU A 49 5.66 10.40 -9.60
C LEU A 49 4.92 11.70 -9.94
N ILE A 50 4.20 12.26 -8.98
CA ILE A 50 3.29 13.39 -9.20
C ILE A 50 3.37 14.42 -8.05
N PRO A 51 3.01 15.69 -8.29
CA PRO A 51 2.95 16.71 -7.25
C PRO A 51 1.77 16.50 -6.28
N ASP A 52 1.78 17.24 -5.17
CA ASP A 52 0.74 17.25 -4.13
C ASP A 52 -0.48 18.08 -4.58
N GLU A 53 -1.13 17.63 -5.66
CA GLU A 53 -2.30 18.27 -6.25
C GLU A 53 -3.49 17.30 -6.24
N GLN A 54 -4.52 17.61 -5.44
CA GLN A 54 -5.64 16.71 -5.19
C GLN A 54 -6.27 16.16 -6.49
N ALA A 55 -6.58 17.02 -7.45
CA ALA A 55 -7.18 16.61 -8.73
C ALA A 55 -6.26 15.69 -9.53
N ARG A 56 -4.95 15.96 -9.53
CA ARG A 56 -3.95 15.14 -10.22
C ARG A 56 -3.81 13.77 -9.57
N ILE A 57 -3.82 13.71 -8.24
CA ILE A 57 -3.78 12.46 -7.47
C ILE A 57 -5.02 11.64 -7.77
N SER A 58 -6.23 12.22 -7.66
CA SER A 58 -7.48 11.53 -7.96
C SER A 58 -7.52 10.96 -9.39
N ALA A 59 -7.15 11.77 -10.40
CA ALA A 59 -7.06 11.31 -11.78
C ALA A 59 -6.08 10.14 -11.94
N THR A 60 -4.89 10.23 -11.33
CA THR A 60 -3.87 9.18 -11.38
C THR A 60 -4.38 7.88 -10.74
N LEU A 61 -5.08 7.97 -9.59
CA LEU A 61 -5.67 6.81 -8.94
C LEU A 61 -6.72 6.12 -9.82
N ILE A 62 -7.57 6.90 -10.49
CA ILE A 62 -8.56 6.37 -11.44
C ILE A 62 -7.86 5.67 -12.60
N GLU A 63 -6.88 6.33 -13.24
CA GLU A 63 -6.12 5.77 -14.37
C GLU A 63 -5.46 4.44 -14.02
N LEU A 64 -4.91 4.29 -12.80
CA LEU A 64 -4.28 3.05 -12.35
C LEU A 64 -5.30 1.92 -12.13
N VAL A 65 -6.46 2.26 -11.58
CA VAL A 65 -7.57 1.29 -11.42
C VAL A 65 -8.08 0.84 -12.78
N ASP A 66 -8.29 1.77 -13.71
CA ASP A 66 -8.74 1.49 -15.08
C ASP A 66 -7.70 0.68 -15.87
N ALA A 67 -6.41 0.85 -15.58
CA ALA A 67 -5.32 0.03 -16.11
C ALA A 67 -5.25 -1.39 -15.52
N GLY A 68 -6.17 -1.75 -14.62
CA GLY A 68 -6.27 -3.08 -14.03
C GLY A 68 -5.33 -3.33 -12.85
N CYS A 69 -4.87 -2.28 -12.15
CA CYS A 69 -4.10 -2.44 -10.93
C CYS A 69 -4.99 -3.02 -9.81
N ALA A 70 -4.74 -4.24 -9.37
CA ALA A 70 -5.50 -4.85 -8.27
C ALA A 70 -5.22 -4.18 -6.91
N LEU A 71 -4.04 -3.57 -6.79
CA LEU A 71 -3.58 -2.83 -5.63
C LEU A 71 -2.95 -1.51 -6.10
N VAL A 72 -3.26 -0.42 -5.42
CA VAL A 72 -2.59 0.87 -5.59
C VAL A 72 -2.05 1.33 -4.24
N LEU A 73 -0.74 1.56 -4.16
CA LEU A 73 -0.09 2.09 -2.96
C LEU A 73 0.41 3.50 -3.23
N THR A 74 -0.03 4.46 -2.42
CA THR A 74 0.51 5.83 -2.48
C THR A 74 1.51 6.03 -1.34
N THR A 75 2.48 6.93 -1.53
CA THR A 75 3.42 7.35 -0.49
C THR A 75 3.58 8.88 -0.54
N GLY A 76 3.48 9.53 0.62
CA GLY A 76 3.55 10.99 0.73
C GLY A 76 2.18 11.69 0.81
N GLY A 77 2.20 12.95 1.24
CA GLY A 77 1.03 13.83 1.30
C GLY A 77 -0.07 13.44 2.29
N THR A 78 0.25 12.76 3.40
CA THR A 78 -0.72 12.26 4.40
C THR A 78 -0.65 12.92 5.77
N GLY A 79 0.18 13.95 5.94
CA GLY A 79 0.29 14.68 7.20
C GLY A 79 -0.81 15.75 7.38
N PRO A 80 -0.65 16.63 8.38
CA PRO A 80 -1.59 17.70 8.66
C PRO A 80 -1.32 19.00 7.88
N ALA A 81 -0.26 19.08 7.07
CA ALA A 81 0.10 20.31 6.38
C ALA A 81 -0.92 20.65 5.29
N LEU A 82 -1.06 21.94 4.95
CA LEU A 82 -2.02 22.40 3.93
C LEU A 82 -1.84 21.74 2.55
N ARG A 83 -0.61 21.31 2.22
CA ARG A 83 -0.27 20.63 0.97
C ARG A 83 -0.59 19.13 1.00
N ASP A 84 -0.77 18.53 2.18
CA ASP A 84 -0.97 17.09 2.35
C ASP A 84 -2.43 16.70 2.03
N VAL A 85 -2.70 16.46 0.74
CA VAL A 85 -4.05 16.23 0.19
C VAL A 85 -4.29 14.82 -0.36
N THR A 86 -3.35 13.88 -0.13
CA THR A 86 -3.47 12.50 -0.63
C THR A 86 -4.70 11.77 -0.06
N PRO A 87 -5.04 11.87 1.24
CA PRO A 87 -6.27 11.25 1.77
C PRO A 87 -7.54 11.80 1.13
N GLU A 88 -7.64 13.11 0.94
CA GLU A 88 -8.77 13.76 0.27
C GLU A 88 -8.94 13.24 -1.16
N ALA A 89 -7.83 13.18 -1.91
CA ALA A 89 -7.84 12.68 -3.27
C ALA A 89 -8.26 11.21 -3.35
N THR A 90 -7.87 10.41 -2.36
CA THR A 90 -8.19 8.99 -2.25
C THR A 90 -9.66 8.77 -1.90
N LEU A 91 -10.20 9.52 -0.93
CA LEU A 91 -11.61 9.47 -0.55
C LEU A 91 -12.52 9.96 -1.68
N ALA A 92 -12.10 10.97 -2.45
CA ALA A 92 -12.88 11.51 -3.57
C ALA A 92 -13.14 10.49 -4.70
N VAL A 93 -12.32 9.44 -4.82
CA VAL A 93 -12.46 8.41 -5.86
C VAL A 93 -13.00 7.07 -5.33
N ALA A 94 -13.31 7.01 -4.03
CA ALA A 94 -13.72 5.80 -3.33
C ALA A 94 -15.12 5.34 -3.73
N HIS A 95 -15.29 4.04 -3.96
CA HIS A 95 -16.61 3.39 -4.00
C HIS A 95 -16.99 2.85 -2.62
N LYS A 96 -16.00 2.49 -1.79
CA LYS A 96 -16.19 2.05 -0.42
C LYS A 96 -14.97 2.37 0.43
N GLU A 97 -15.18 2.94 1.61
CA GLU A 97 -14.11 3.19 2.58
C GLU A 97 -13.73 1.93 3.37
N MET A 98 -12.46 1.83 3.75
CA MET A 98 -11.93 0.75 4.57
C MET A 98 -11.28 1.31 5.86
N PRO A 99 -12.09 1.80 6.81
CA PRO A 99 -11.60 2.58 7.97
C PRO A 99 -10.55 1.84 8.82
N GLY A 100 -10.70 0.51 8.95
CA GLY A 100 -9.77 -0.32 9.71
C GLY A 100 -8.31 -0.27 9.23
N PHE A 101 -8.04 0.03 7.95
CA PHE A 101 -6.67 0.24 7.49
C PHE A 101 -6.07 1.52 8.08
N GLY A 102 -6.78 2.64 8.02
CA GLY A 102 -6.29 3.91 8.57
C GLY A 102 -6.03 3.81 10.08
N GLU A 103 -6.95 3.19 10.80
CA GLU A 103 -6.84 2.92 12.24
C GLU A 103 -5.60 2.07 12.54
N GLN A 104 -5.46 0.93 11.86
CA GLN A 104 -4.40 -0.02 12.14
C GLN A 104 -3.02 0.47 11.70
N MET A 105 -2.92 1.18 10.56
CA MET A 105 -1.66 1.80 10.15
C MET A 105 -1.17 2.79 11.20
N ARG A 106 -2.04 3.64 11.76
CA ARG A 106 -1.67 4.56 12.87
C ARG A 106 -1.23 3.79 14.12
N GLN A 107 -1.93 2.72 14.49
CA GLN A 107 -1.56 1.88 15.65
C GLN A 107 -0.21 1.19 15.48
N ILE A 108 0.10 0.70 14.27
CA ILE A 108 1.42 0.13 13.94
C ILE A 108 2.48 1.22 14.03
N SER A 109 2.29 2.35 13.34
CA SER A 109 3.27 3.45 13.33
C SER A 109 3.55 4.03 14.72
N LEU A 110 2.57 4.03 15.63
CA LEU A 110 2.71 4.44 17.03
C LEU A 110 3.76 3.64 17.81
N ARG A 111 4.10 2.43 17.36
CA ARG A 111 5.19 1.62 17.95
C ARG A 111 6.58 2.18 17.64
N PHE A 112 6.68 3.03 16.62
CA PHE A 112 7.96 3.56 16.12
C PHE A 112 8.08 5.06 16.37
N VAL A 113 6.99 5.82 16.21
CA VAL A 113 6.98 7.29 16.36
C VAL A 113 5.69 7.79 17.05
N PRO A 114 5.77 8.64 18.10
CA PRO A 114 4.59 9.17 18.79
C PRO A 114 3.69 10.06 17.91
N THR A 115 4.27 10.73 16.92
CA THR A 115 3.56 11.63 16.01
C THR A 115 2.75 10.90 14.93
N ALA A 116 2.73 9.56 14.93
CA ALA A 116 1.91 8.75 14.02
C ALA A 116 0.42 9.13 14.03
N ILE A 117 -0.09 9.67 15.14
CA ILE A 117 -1.47 10.14 15.27
C ILE A 117 -1.81 11.31 14.35
N LEU A 118 -0.80 12.05 13.87
CA LEU A 118 -1.01 13.19 12.96
C LEU A 118 -1.27 12.75 11.52
N SER A 119 -1.00 11.48 11.19
CA SER A 119 -1.24 10.96 9.86
C SER A 119 -2.73 10.78 9.58
N ARG A 120 -3.15 11.27 8.43
CA ARG A 120 -4.51 11.18 7.90
C ARG A 120 -4.67 10.04 6.89
N GLN A 121 -3.72 9.11 6.85
CA GLN A 121 -3.75 7.96 5.95
C GLN A 121 -5.07 7.17 6.04
N CYS A 122 -5.53 6.71 4.89
CA CYS A 122 -6.75 5.92 4.74
C CYS A 122 -6.54 4.81 3.70
N ALA A 123 -7.55 3.94 3.56
CA ALA A 123 -7.65 3.02 2.45
C ALA A 123 -9.09 2.94 1.96
N VAL A 124 -9.25 2.69 0.66
CA VAL A 124 -10.56 2.61 0.01
C VAL A 124 -10.54 1.51 -1.04
N ILE A 125 -11.74 1.06 -1.42
CA ILE A 125 -11.95 0.24 -2.59
C ILE A 125 -12.54 1.12 -3.68
N ARG A 126 -11.98 1.00 -4.88
CA ARG A 126 -12.55 1.50 -6.13
C ARG A 126 -12.65 0.31 -7.08
N ASP A 127 -13.87 -0.01 -7.51
CA ASP A 127 -14.16 -1.21 -8.30
C ASP A 127 -13.59 -2.49 -7.67
N LYS A 128 -12.60 -3.11 -8.32
CA LYS A 128 -11.91 -4.32 -7.86
C LYS A 128 -10.48 -4.05 -7.37
N SER A 129 -10.20 -2.80 -7.03
CA SER A 129 -8.89 -2.34 -6.62
C SER A 129 -8.89 -1.82 -5.19
N LEU A 130 -7.93 -2.28 -4.40
CA LEU A 130 -7.64 -1.73 -3.09
C LEU A 130 -6.64 -0.57 -3.23
N ILE A 131 -6.93 0.58 -2.64
CA ILE A 131 -6.04 1.75 -2.62
C ILE A 131 -5.65 2.05 -1.17
N ILE A 132 -4.36 2.17 -0.88
CA ILE A 132 -3.84 2.40 0.48
C ILE A 132 -2.86 3.58 0.46
N ASN A 133 -3.05 4.54 1.37
CA ASN A 133 -2.07 5.61 1.56
C ASN A 133 -1.04 5.22 2.62
N LEU A 134 0.23 5.23 2.25
CA LEU A 134 1.35 4.90 3.13
C LEU A 134 2.15 6.15 3.53
N PRO A 135 2.98 6.06 4.59
CA PRO A 135 3.92 7.11 4.95
C PRO A 135 4.91 7.45 3.83
N GLY A 136 5.50 8.66 3.88
CA GLY A 136 6.48 9.14 2.90
C GLY A 136 7.92 8.62 3.08
N GLN A 137 8.28 8.14 4.27
CA GLN A 137 9.65 7.69 4.55
C GLN A 137 9.82 6.20 4.23
N PRO A 138 10.88 5.79 3.50
CA PRO A 138 11.12 4.39 3.14
C PRO A 138 11.07 3.42 4.32
N LYS A 139 11.66 3.81 5.46
CA LYS A 139 11.62 3.01 6.69
C LYS A 139 10.19 2.81 7.19
N SER A 140 9.41 3.88 7.27
CA SER A 140 8.02 3.84 7.74
C SER A 140 7.08 3.08 6.79
N ILE A 141 7.36 3.08 5.48
CA ILE A 141 6.66 2.23 4.51
C ILE A 141 6.83 0.75 4.90
N GLN A 142 8.06 0.32 5.10
CA GLN A 142 8.37 -1.08 5.45
C GLN A 142 7.75 -1.46 6.80
N GLU A 143 7.92 -0.61 7.82
CA GLU A 143 7.35 -0.82 9.17
C GLU A 143 5.81 -0.93 9.14
N THR A 144 5.15 -0.14 8.28
CA THR A 144 3.68 -0.18 8.16
C THR A 144 3.20 -1.45 7.46
N LEU A 145 3.90 -1.86 6.38
CA LEU A 145 3.55 -3.03 5.58
C LEU A 145 3.87 -4.35 6.29
N GLU A 146 5.02 -4.43 6.97
CA GLU A 146 5.55 -5.64 7.61
C GLU A 146 5.19 -5.75 9.09
N GLY A 147 5.01 -4.61 9.76
CA GLY A 147 4.69 -4.54 11.18
C GLY A 147 5.93 -4.52 12.07
N LEU A 148 5.75 -4.91 13.33
CA LEU A 148 6.80 -4.94 14.34
C LEU A 148 7.18 -6.39 14.64
N LYS A 149 8.48 -6.71 14.56
CA LYS A 149 9.07 -8.00 14.95
C LYS A 149 9.94 -7.83 16.20
N ASP A 150 10.08 -8.89 16.99
CA ASP A 150 11.03 -8.94 18.10
C ASP A 150 12.46 -9.31 17.64
N ALA A 151 13.40 -9.39 18.58
CA ALA A 151 14.79 -9.73 18.28
C ALA A 151 14.99 -11.15 17.70
N SER A 152 14.01 -12.05 17.89
CA SER A 152 14.02 -13.40 17.30
C SER A 152 13.40 -13.44 15.89
N GLY A 153 12.83 -12.32 15.44
CA GLY A 153 12.10 -12.22 14.17
C GLY A 153 10.61 -12.59 14.28
N ALA A 154 10.10 -12.90 15.48
CA ALA A 154 8.69 -13.19 15.68
C ALA A 154 7.85 -11.92 15.61
N SER A 155 6.68 -11.98 14.98
CA SER A 155 5.79 -10.81 14.87
C SER A 155 5.17 -10.47 16.22
N ILE A 156 5.38 -9.23 16.68
CA ILE A 156 4.70 -8.62 17.83
C ILE A 156 3.40 -7.97 17.36
N VAL A 157 3.45 -7.26 16.24
CA VAL A 157 2.30 -6.64 15.58
C VAL A 157 2.38 -6.95 14.11
N ASN A 158 1.34 -7.59 13.56
CA ASN A 158 1.26 -7.85 12.13
C ASN A 158 1.18 -6.53 11.36
N GLY A 159 1.94 -6.42 10.28
CA GLY A 159 1.82 -5.32 9.33
C GLY A 159 0.50 -5.37 8.57
N ILE A 160 0.09 -4.23 7.99
CA ILE A 160 -1.19 -4.14 7.29
C ILE A 160 -1.27 -5.02 6.04
N PHE A 161 -0.12 -5.40 5.47
CA PHE A 161 -0.09 -6.22 4.27
C PHE A 161 -0.55 -7.67 4.53
N ALA A 162 -0.53 -8.14 5.78
CA ALA A 162 -1.02 -9.48 6.12
C ALA A 162 -2.50 -9.68 5.75
N ALA A 163 -3.29 -8.60 5.68
CA ALA A 163 -4.71 -8.63 5.29
C ALA A 163 -4.95 -8.32 3.80
N VAL A 164 -3.96 -7.75 3.10
CA VAL A 164 -4.12 -7.26 1.72
C VAL A 164 -4.46 -8.38 0.75
N PRO A 165 -3.76 -9.53 0.72
CA PRO A 165 -4.07 -10.61 -0.22
C PRO A 165 -5.51 -11.11 -0.14
N TYR A 166 -6.02 -11.34 1.07
CA TYR A 166 -7.40 -11.79 1.23
C TYR A 166 -8.42 -10.70 0.90
N CYS A 167 -8.10 -9.43 1.18
CA CYS A 167 -8.95 -8.32 0.74
C CYS A 167 -9.06 -8.27 -0.79
N VAL A 168 -7.94 -8.48 -1.51
CA VAL A 168 -7.92 -8.51 -2.98
C VAL A 168 -8.72 -9.71 -3.51
N ASP A 169 -8.64 -10.87 -2.87
CA ASP A 169 -9.48 -12.04 -3.23
C ASP A 169 -10.98 -11.68 -3.14
N LEU A 170 -11.39 -11.05 -2.04
CA LEU A 170 -12.79 -10.72 -1.76
C LEU A 170 -13.41 -9.70 -2.72
N ILE A 171 -12.59 -8.80 -3.29
CA ILE A 171 -13.03 -7.83 -4.29
C ILE A 171 -12.89 -8.35 -5.73
N GLY A 172 -12.54 -9.62 -5.90
CA GLY A 172 -12.47 -10.29 -7.20
C GLY A 172 -11.20 -10.00 -7.99
N GLY A 173 -10.09 -9.69 -7.29
CA GLY A 173 -8.76 -9.54 -7.87
C GLY A 173 -7.99 -10.87 -7.99
N PRO A 174 -6.71 -10.83 -8.40
CA PRO A 174 -5.84 -11.99 -8.48
C PRO A 174 -5.46 -12.51 -7.09
N TYR A 175 -5.06 -13.78 -7.01
CA TYR A 175 -4.65 -14.38 -5.74
C TYR A 175 -3.19 -14.06 -5.42
N LEU A 176 -2.98 -13.10 -4.51
CA LEU A 176 -1.64 -12.70 -4.07
C LEU A 176 -1.09 -13.73 -3.09
N GLU A 177 0.12 -14.20 -3.35
CA GLU A 177 0.85 -15.16 -2.51
C GLU A 177 2.11 -14.49 -1.97
N THR A 178 2.28 -14.51 -0.65
CA THR A 178 3.41 -13.87 0.01
C THR A 178 4.50 -14.86 0.42
N ARG A 179 5.68 -14.33 0.72
CA ARG A 179 6.78 -15.02 1.38
C ARG A 179 6.62 -14.86 2.89
N ASP A 180 6.36 -15.95 3.60
CA ASP A 180 6.07 -15.97 5.04
C ASP A 180 7.20 -15.33 5.86
N GLU A 181 8.45 -15.45 5.42
CA GLU A 181 9.62 -14.84 6.06
C GLU A 181 9.60 -13.30 6.05
N VAL A 182 8.92 -12.71 5.05
CA VAL A 182 8.72 -11.26 4.96
C VAL A 182 7.40 -10.90 5.63
N CYS A 183 6.29 -11.39 5.08
CA CYS A 183 4.94 -11.10 5.55
C CYS A 183 4.03 -12.30 5.29
N LYS A 184 3.54 -12.94 6.35
CA LYS A 184 2.57 -14.04 6.22
C LYS A 184 1.17 -13.51 5.95
N ALA A 185 0.65 -13.79 4.75
CA ALA A 185 -0.73 -13.46 4.41
C ALA A 185 -1.71 -14.29 5.25
N PHE A 186 -2.73 -13.64 5.79
CA PHE A 186 -3.80 -14.33 6.51
C PHE A 186 -4.97 -14.63 5.58
N ARG A 187 -5.41 -15.89 5.54
CA ARG A 187 -6.64 -16.34 4.87
C ARG A 187 -7.40 -17.30 5.78
N PRO A 188 -8.75 -17.25 5.82
CA PRO A 188 -9.53 -18.31 6.44
C PRO A 188 -9.34 -19.63 5.68
N LYS A 189 -9.51 -20.75 6.36
CA LYS A 189 -9.29 -22.10 5.79
C LYS A 189 -10.03 -22.33 4.46
N SER A 190 -11.22 -21.76 4.32
CA SER A 190 -12.05 -21.86 3.11
C SER A 190 -11.50 -21.09 1.90
N ALA A 191 -10.59 -20.14 2.10
CA ALA A 191 -10.02 -19.30 1.06
C ALA A 191 -8.61 -19.73 0.64
N ILE A 192 -8.01 -20.73 1.30
CA ILE A 192 -6.66 -21.21 0.99
C ILE A 192 -6.75 -22.13 -0.23
N ARG A 193 -6.06 -21.76 -1.33
CA ARG A 193 -5.89 -22.64 -2.48
C ARG A 193 -4.99 -23.83 -2.12
N PRO A 194 -5.26 -25.04 -2.63
CA PRO A 194 -4.32 -26.16 -2.47
C PRO A 194 -2.95 -25.79 -3.03
N THR A 195 -1.87 -26.13 -2.32
CA THR A 195 -0.51 -26.05 -2.87
C THR A 195 -0.40 -27.00 -4.06
N THR A 196 -0.23 -26.44 -5.26
CA THR A 196 0.14 -27.16 -6.47
C THR A 196 1.60 -27.56 -6.46
#